data_AF-A0A843VWW9-F1
#
_entry.id   AF-A0A843VWW9-F1
#
_cell.length_a   1.000
_cell.length_b   1.000
_cell.length_c   1.000
_cell.angle_alpha   90.00
_cell.angle_beta   90.00
_cell.angle_gamma   90.00
#
_symmetry.space_group_name_H-M   'P 1'
#
loop_
_entity.id
_entity.type
_entity.pdbx_description
1 polymer ?
#
loop_
_entity_poly.entity_id
_entity_poly.type
_entity_poly.pdbx_seq_one_letter_code
_entity_poly.pdbx_strand_id
1 'polypeptide(L)'
;MKEDVGKETKESEMEKGQSKFKRICVFCGSCRGKKQSYQDAAIELGRELVAKNIDLVYGGGSIGLMGLVSQAVYHGGRHVIGIIPKTLMPRE
;
A
#
# COMPACT_ATOMS: atom_id res chain seq x y z
N MET A 1 19.02 -47.16 -0.21
CA MET A 1 17.69 -46.57 0.01
C MET A 1 17.92 -45.29 0.79
N LYS A 2 17.93 -44.11 0.15
CA LYS A 2 16.74 -43.27 -0.13
C LYS A 2 16.04 -42.87 1.17
N GLU A 3 15.69 -41.63 1.45
CA GLU A 3 15.76 -40.29 0.82
C GLU A 3 15.01 -39.48 1.88
N ASP A 4 15.59 -38.43 2.47
CA ASP A 4 14.81 -37.36 3.13
C ASP A 4 15.70 -36.11 3.22
N VAL A 5 16.20 -35.72 2.05
CA VAL A 5 16.73 -34.40 1.77
C VAL A 5 15.53 -33.56 1.33
N GLY A 6 15.11 -32.58 2.14
CA GLY A 6 14.18 -31.57 1.62
C GLY A 6 13.21 -30.93 2.59
N LYS A 7 13.63 -30.52 3.80
CA LYS A 7 12.72 -29.72 4.66
C LYS A 7 13.32 -28.59 5.49
N GLU A 8 14.52 -28.09 5.13
CA GLU A 8 15.17 -27.00 5.91
C GLU A 8 15.47 -25.71 5.11
N THR A 9 14.93 -25.53 3.91
CA THR A 9 15.28 -24.36 3.06
C THR A 9 14.15 -23.37 2.81
N LYS A 10 13.16 -23.24 3.71
CA LYS A 10 12.09 -22.24 3.51
C LYS A 10 11.68 -21.41 4.72
N GLU A 11 12.53 -21.31 5.73
CA GLU A 11 12.31 -20.41 6.88
C GLU A 11 13.28 -19.21 6.91
N SER A 12 14.28 -19.16 6.02
CA SER A 12 15.38 -18.19 6.09
C SER A 12 15.26 -16.93 5.23
N GLU A 13 14.13 -16.65 4.58
CA GLU A 13 13.97 -15.45 3.73
C GLU A 13 13.04 -14.35 4.28
N MET A 14 12.37 -14.56 5.42
CA MET A 14 11.34 -13.63 5.95
C MET A 14 11.80 -12.69 7.08
N GLU A 15 13.10 -12.40 7.20
CA GLU A 15 13.62 -11.33 8.07
C GLU A 15 14.28 -10.18 7.29
N LYS A 16 13.77 -9.86 6.10
CA LYS A 16 14.17 -8.61 5.42
C LYS A 16 13.50 -7.40 6.06
N GLY A 17 14.18 -6.89 7.10
CA GLY A 17 14.15 -5.50 7.55
C GLY A 17 12.76 -4.89 7.72
N GLN A 18 12.19 -5.02 8.92
CA GLN A 18 11.05 -4.19 9.29
C GLN A 18 11.44 -2.72 9.12
N SER A 19 10.68 -1.99 8.30
CA SER A 19 10.80 -0.52 8.23
C SER A 19 10.67 0.06 9.64
N LYS A 20 11.53 1.03 9.99
CA LYS A 20 11.39 1.82 11.23
C LYS A 20 10.00 2.44 11.35
N PHE A 21 9.37 2.74 10.21
CA PHE A 21 8.04 3.31 10.13
C PHE A 21 7.01 2.21 9.86
N LYS A 22 6.03 2.12 10.76
CA LYS A 22 4.89 1.19 10.61
C LYS A 22 3.81 1.72 9.67
N ARG A 23 3.60 3.03 9.64
CA ARG A 23 2.59 3.69 8.81
C ARG A 23 3.10 4.99 8.22
N ILE A 24 2.62 5.35 7.03
CA ILE A 24 2.87 6.64 6.39
C ILE A 24 1.55 7.30 6.05
N CYS A 25 1.42 8.59 6.38
CA CYS A 25 0.30 9.42 5.96
C CYS A 25 0.62 10.05 4.59
N VAL A 26 -0.23 9.81 3.59
CA VAL A 26 -0.04 10.32 2.23
C VAL A 26 -1.09 11.38 1.92
N PHE A 27 -0.62 12.59 1.61
CA PHE A 27 -1.44 13.65 1.02
C PHE A 27 -1.32 13.59 -0.50
N CYS A 28 -2.43 13.30 -1.17
CA CYS A 28 -2.52 13.29 -2.63
C CYS A 28 -3.91 13.74 -3.07
N GLY A 29 -4.08 14.12 -4.34
CA GLY A 29 -5.34 14.66 -4.83
C GLY A 29 -6.43 13.60 -5.04
N SER A 30 -7.69 13.98 -4.85
CA SER A 30 -8.88 13.20 -5.25
C SER A 30 -9.14 13.19 -6.76
N CYS A 31 -8.37 13.97 -7.54
CA CYS A 31 -8.36 13.95 -9.00
C CYS A 31 -7.17 13.14 -9.52
N ARG A 32 -7.31 12.46 -10.68
CA ARG A 32 -6.20 11.69 -11.32
C ARG A 32 -5.05 12.56 -11.83
N GLY A 33 -5.30 13.87 -11.99
CA GLY A 33 -4.38 14.79 -12.65
C GLY A 33 -4.40 14.64 -14.18
N LYS A 34 -3.70 15.55 -14.88
CA LYS A 34 -3.69 15.59 -16.35
C LYS A 34 -2.62 14.70 -16.99
N LYS A 35 -1.58 14.35 -16.23
CA LYS A 35 -0.44 13.54 -16.72
C LYS A 35 -0.55 12.12 -16.16
N GLN A 36 -0.29 11.14 -17.02
CA GLN A 36 -0.28 9.73 -16.63
C GLN A 36 0.76 9.45 -15.54
N SER A 37 1.89 10.15 -15.57
CA SER A 37 2.97 10.03 -14.58
C SER A 37 2.54 10.25 -13.13
N TYR A 38 1.47 11.01 -12.87
CA TYR A 38 0.95 11.18 -11.51
C TYR A 38 0.25 9.91 -11.00
N GLN A 39 -0.49 9.26 -11.88
CA GLN A 39 -1.20 8.01 -11.59
C GLN A 39 -0.18 6.88 -11.38
N ASP A 40 0.81 6.80 -12.26
CA ASP A 40 1.88 5.80 -12.18
C ASP A 40 2.66 5.95 -10.87
N ALA A 41 3.03 7.18 -10.51
CA ALA A 41 3.71 7.47 -9.25
C ALA A 41 2.88 7.11 -8.01
N ALA A 42 1.55 7.31 -8.04
CA ALA A 42 0.67 6.93 -6.93
C ALA A 42 0.61 5.40 -6.75
N ILE A 43 0.58 4.65 -7.86
CA ILE A 43 0.61 3.18 -7.84
C ILE A 43 1.98 2.68 -7.38
N GLU A 44 3.06 3.25 -7.89
CA GLU A 44 4.44 2.91 -7.52
C GLU A 44 4.68 3.15 -6.03
N LEU A 45 4.25 4.29 -5.49
CA LEU A 45 4.31 4.58 -4.07
C LEU A 45 3.58 3.50 -3.25
N GLY A 46 2.36 3.12 -3.66
CA GLY A 46 1.61 2.08 -2.96
C GLY A 46 2.33 0.73 -2.93
N ARG A 47 2.96 0.35 -4.05
CA ARG A 47 3.79 -0.87 -4.14
C ARG A 47 5.03 -0.80 -3.24
N GLU A 48 5.68 0.35 -3.17
CA GLU A 48 6.84 0.55 -2.27
C GLU A 48 6.45 0.44 -0.79
N LEU A 49 5.28 0.96 -0.40
CA LEU A 49 4.76 0.79 0.96
C LEU A 49 4.54 -0.69 1.28
N VAL A 50 3.97 -1.44 0.34
CA VAL A 50 3.76 -2.88 0.46
C VAL A 50 5.08 -3.63 0.61
N ALA A 51 6.03 -3.39 -0.29
CA ALA A 51 7.34 -4.03 -0.28
C ALA A 51 8.12 -3.79 1.03
N LYS A 52 7.89 -2.63 1.67
CA LYS A 52 8.53 -2.25 2.95
C LYS A 52 7.71 -2.62 4.19
N ASN A 53 6.60 -3.35 4.03
CA ASN A 53 5.69 -3.71 5.11
C ASN A 53 5.08 -2.52 5.87
N ILE A 54 4.82 -1.40 5.18
CA ILE A 54 4.27 -0.17 5.74
C ILE A 54 2.77 -0.06 5.45
N ASP A 55 1.97 0.33 6.43
CA ASP A 55 0.54 0.62 6.25
C ASP A 55 0.31 2.06 5.76
N LEU A 56 -0.84 2.29 5.12
CA LEU A 56 -1.23 3.62 4.63
C LEU A 56 -2.22 4.31 5.56
N VAL A 57 -2.01 5.61 5.80
CA VAL A 57 -3.01 6.55 6.30
C VAL A 57 -3.25 7.61 5.24
N TYR A 58 -4.50 8.00 4.98
CA TYR A 58 -4.82 9.04 4.00
C TYR A 58 -6.22 9.67 4.24
N GLY A 59 -6.63 10.58 3.35
CA GLY A 59 -7.88 11.33 3.45
C GLY A 59 -9.18 10.56 3.20
N GLY A 60 -9.13 9.26 2.91
CA GLY A 60 -10.33 8.41 2.83
C GLY A 60 -11.14 8.47 1.53
N GLY A 61 -10.72 9.24 0.52
CA GLY A 61 -11.41 9.32 -0.77
C GLY A 61 -11.17 8.11 -1.69
N SER A 62 -12.19 7.62 -2.38
CA SER A 62 -12.07 6.41 -3.22
C SER A 62 -11.60 6.67 -4.66
N ILE A 63 -11.52 7.95 -5.06
CA ILE A 63 -11.27 8.39 -6.44
C ILE A 63 -9.91 9.07 -6.62
N GLY A 64 -9.49 9.21 -7.89
CA GLY A 64 -8.25 9.93 -8.25
C GLY A 64 -6.98 9.25 -7.76
N LEU A 65 -5.97 10.04 -7.38
CA LEU A 65 -4.71 9.51 -6.88
C LEU A 65 -4.87 8.84 -5.51
N MET A 66 -5.76 9.38 -4.67
CA MET A 66 -6.16 8.78 -3.39
C MET A 66 -6.69 7.35 -3.55
N GLY A 67 -7.58 7.14 -4.51
CA GLY A 67 -8.07 5.80 -4.87
C GLY A 67 -6.96 4.87 -5.37
N LEU A 68 -6.08 5.37 -6.24
CA LEU A 68 -5.00 4.56 -6.81
C LEU A 68 -3.99 4.09 -5.75
N VAL A 69 -3.53 4.98 -4.86
CA VAL A 69 -2.57 4.60 -3.81
C VAL A 69 -3.22 3.66 -2.78
N SER A 70 -4.47 3.93 -2.39
CA SER A 70 -5.18 3.10 -1.42
C SER A 70 -5.47 1.69 -1.95
N GLN A 71 -5.90 1.56 -3.21
CA GLN A 71 -6.09 0.28 -3.87
C GLN A 71 -4.77 -0.49 -4.01
N ALA A 72 -3.68 0.17 -4.42
CA ALA A 72 -2.37 -0.47 -4.55
C ALA A 72 -1.89 -1.06 -3.21
N VAL A 73 -2.07 -0.33 -2.11
CA VAL A 73 -1.70 -0.79 -0.75
C VAL A 73 -2.62 -1.91 -0.27
N TYR A 74 -3.94 -1.76 -0.44
CA TYR A 74 -4.94 -2.74 -0.03
C TYR A 74 -4.77 -4.07 -0.76
N HIS A 75 -4.62 -4.05 -2.08
CA HIS A 75 -4.39 -5.26 -2.88
C HIS A 75 -3.02 -5.90 -2.61
N GLY A 76 -2.05 -5.12 -2.14
CA GLY A 76 -0.77 -5.63 -1.65
C GLY A 76 -0.82 -6.24 -0.25
N GLY A 77 -1.99 -6.31 0.39
CA GLY A 77 -2.17 -6.98 1.70
C GLY A 77 -1.71 -6.16 2.91
N ARG A 78 -1.50 -4.84 2.75
CA ARG A 78 -1.21 -3.93 3.87
C ARG A 78 -2.48 -3.23 4.33
N HIS A 79 -2.46 -2.69 5.55
CA HIS A 79 -3.62 -1.99 6.09
C HIS A 79 -3.75 -0.58 5.49
N VAL A 80 -4.98 -0.16 5.25
CA VAL A 80 -5.33 1.19 4.78
C VAL A 80 -6.29 1.84 5.76
N ILE A 81 -5.94 3.03 6.25
CA ILE A 81 -6.74 3.82 7.18
C ILE A 81 -7.13 5.13 6.50
N GLY A 82 -8.42 5.27 6.18
CA GLY A 82 -8.99 6.50 5.63
C GLY A 82 -9.61 7.37 6.72
N ILE A 83 -9.25 8.65 6.77
CA ILE A 83 -9.85 9.64 7.68
C ILE A 83 -10.68 10.62 6.86
N ILE A 84 -12.00 10.45 6.90
CA ILE A 84 -12.95 11.26 6.12
C ILE A 84 -13.96 11.96 7.05
N PRO A 85 -14.15 13.28 6.93
CA PRO A 85 -15.25 13.98 7.58
C PRO A 85 -16.61 13.41 7.15
N LYS A 86 -17.55 13.27 8.08
CA LYS A 86 -18.91 12.74 7.79
C LYS A 86 -19.62 13.47 6.65
N THR A 87 -19.35 14.77 6.49
CA THR A 87 -19.94 15.61 5.44
C THR A 87 -19.47 15.25 4.02
N LEU A 88 -18.34 14.56 3.88
CA LEU A 88 -17.79 14.16 2.58
C LEU A 88 -18.13 12.72 2.19
N MET A 89 -18.57 11.88 3.15
CA MET A 89 -18.92 10.48 2.89
C MET A 89 -19.93 10.26 1.75
N PRO A 90 -20.99 11.07 1.55
CA PRO A 90 -21.94 10.82 0.45
C PRO A 90 -21.36 11.04 -0.95
N ARG A 91 -20.21 11.70 -1.06
CA ARG A 91 -19.59 12.12 -2.33
C ARG A 91 -18.42 11.24 -2.74
N GLU A 92 -17.77 10.60 -1.78
CA GLU A 92 -16.56 9.81 -1.97
C GLU A 92 -16.85 8.32 -2.08
#